data_AF-A0A183SL89-F1
#
_entry.id   AF-A0A183SL89-F1
#
_cell.length_a   1.000
_cell.length_b   1.000
_cell.length_c   1.000
_cell.angle_alpha   90.00
_cell.angle_beta   90.00
_cell.angle_gamma   90.00
#
_symmetry.space_group_name_H-M   'P 1'
#
loop_
_entity.id
_entity.type
_entity.pdbx_description
1 polymer ?
#
loop_
_entity_poly.entity_id
_entity_poly.type
_entity_poly.pdbx_seq_one_letter_code
_entity_poly.pdbx_strand_id
1 'polypeptide(L)'
;MQDAWMIRKAEEIQGYADRNEMKNFFKAIKAIYGPCIKGSAPLLSSDGTTLLTEKSQILKRWAEHFRNVLNCSSAISDAAIDRLPQVDTNNDLEMPPSLPKTIRAVQQISSGKAPGYDAIPPEVRCLNRIKKTRAGSGRSGCGSAKVSVLLHLSPARRTSFSVLDLTPLLTWSLRRDGQQEI
;
A
#
# COMPACT_ATOMS: atom_id res chain seq x y z
N MET A 1 5.40 31.76 -33.53
CA MET A 1 6.78 31.36 -33.16
C MET A 1 6.86 30.72 -31.78
N GLN A 2 6.08 31.20 -30.79
CA GLN A 2 5.99 30.59 -29.46
C GLN A 2 5.41 29.17 -29.46
N ASP A 3 4.47 28.86 -30.37
CA ASP A 3 3.78 27.56 -30.39
C ASP A 3 4.71 26.38 -30.72
N ALA A 4 5.63 26.55 -31.67
CA ALA A 4 6.56 25.49 -32.07
C ALA A 4 7.54 25.10 -30.94
N TRP A 5 7.95 26.08 -30.12
CA TRP A 5 8.79 25.82 -28.96
C TRP A 5 8.00 25.11 -27.84
N MET A 6 6.76 25.54 -27.57
CA MET A 6 5.88 24.92 -26.57
C MET A 6 5.54 23.47 -26.94
N ILE A 7 5.24 23.20 -28.22
CA ILE A 7 4.95 21.85 -28.72
C ILE A 7 6.15 20.93 -28.51
N ARG A 8 7.35 21.36 -28.93
CA ARG A 8 8.59 20.57 -28.75
C ARG A 8 8.89 20.29 -27.26
N LYS A 9 8.60 21.25 -26.38
CA LYS A 9 8.79 21.08 -24.94
C LYS A 9 7.76 20.12 -24.32
N ALA A 10 6.52 20.14 -24.79
CA ALA A 10 5.50 19.19 -24.36
C ALA A 10 5.85 17.76 -24.78
N GLU A 11 6.32 17.55 -26.01
CA GLU A 11 6.78 16.24 -26.50
C GLU A 11 7.96 15.69 -25.69
N GLU A 12 8.92 16.55 -25.34
CA GLU A 12 10.07 16.18 -24.50
C GLU A 12 9.62 15.74 -23.10
N ILE A 13 8.71 16.48 -22.47
CA ILE A 13 8.14 16.17 -21.15
C ILE A 13 7.32 14.88 -21.18
N GLN A 14 6.49 14.70 -22.20
CA GLN A 14 5.71 13.48 -22.39
C GLN A 14 6.63 12.28 -22.58
N GLY A 15 7.69 12.42 -23.39
CA GLY A 15 8.68 11.36 -23.57
C GLY A 15 9.38 10.95 -22.26
N TYR A 16 9.59 11.87 -21.32
CA TYR A 16 10.09 11.52 -19.98
C TYR A 16 9.05 10.76 -19.14
N ALA A 17 7.77 11.12 -19.23
CA ALA A 17 6.69 10.42 -18.53
C ALA A 17 6.53 8.99 -19.07
N ASP A 18 6.53 8.83 -20.40
CA ASP A 18 6.36 7.54 -21.08
C ASP A 18 7.52 6.57 -20.75
N ARG A 19 8.72 7.10 -20.54
CA ARG A 19 9.90 6.32 -20.11
C ARG A 19 10.03 6.17 -18.58
N ASN A 20 9.05 6.65 -17.81
CA ASN A 20 9.07 6.67 -16.34
C ASN A 20 10.32 7.37 -15.75
N GLU A 21 10.89 8.34 -16.47
CA GLU A 21 12.05 9.13 -16.05
C GLU A 21 11.63 10.32 -15.18
N MET A 22 10.99 10.04 -14.04
CA MET A 22 10.40 11.08 -13.19
C MET A 22 11.38 12.19 -12.78
N LYS A 23 12.66 11.87 -12.59
CA LYS A 23 13.69 12.86 -12.26
C LYS A 23 13.90 13.87 -13.40
N ASN A 24 13.89 13.41 -14.66
CA ASN A 24 14.07 14.27 -15.83
C ASN A 24 12.78 15.03 -16.16
N PHE A 25 11.63 14.38 -16.00
CA PHE A 25 10.31 15.03 -16.07
C PHE A 25 10.22 16.24 -15.14
N PHE A 26 10.55 16.08 -13.85
CA PHE A 26 10.53 17.18 -12.89
C PHE A 26 11.56 18.27 -13.20
N LYS A 27 12.73 17.92 -13.75
CA LYS A 27 13.74 18.90 -14.19
C LYS A 27 13.23 19.73 -15.37
N ALA A 28 12.62 19.08 -16.37
CA ALA A 28 12.08 19.73 -17.56
C ALA A 28 10.93 20.69 -17.22
N ILE A 29 10.01 20.27 -16.34
CA ILE A 29 8.94 21.15 -15.84
C ILE A 29 9.54 22.36 -15.11
N LYS A 30 10.50 22.16 -14.21
CA LYS A 30 11.16 23.29 -13.52
C LYS A 30 11.88 24.25 -14.47
N ALA A 31 12.41 23.78 -15.59
CA ALA A 31 13.04 24.64 -16.58
C ALA A 31 12.04 25.57 -17.28
N ILE A 32 10.78 25.14 -17.45
CA ILE A 32 9.71 25.96 -18.05
C ILE A 32 9.21 27.03 -17.06
N TYR A 33 8.93 26.62 -15.83
CA TYR A 33 8.39 27.53 -14.81
C TYR A 33 9.47 28.37 -14.10
N GLY A 34 10.75 28.08 -14.35
CA GLY A 34 11.89 28.74 -13.72
C GLY A 34 12.17 28.27 -12.29
N PRO A 35 13.10 28.94 -11.57
CA PRO A 35 13.35 28.68 -10.17
C PRO A 35 12.05 28.78 -9.37
N CYS A 36 11.54 27.63 -8.91
CA CYS A 36 10.40 27.61 -7.99
C CYS A 36 10.83 28.30 -6.70
N ILE A 37 10.38 29.55 -6.52
CA ILE A 37 10.49 30.25 -5.25
C ILE A 37 9.58 29.47 -4.31
N LYS A 38 10.17 28.60 -3.48
CA LYS A 38 9.45 27.91 -2.42
C LYS A 38 9.16 28.93 -1.31
N GLY A 39 8.32 29.91 -1.61
CA GLY A 39 7.71 30.73 -0.59
C GLY A 39 6.85 29.79 0.24
N SER A 40 7.25 29.55 1.49
CA SER A 40 6.32 28.98 2.45
C SER A 40 5.21 30.02 2.58
N ALA A 41 3.98 29.65 2.26
CA ALA A 41 2.85 30.55 2.46
C ALA A 41 2.82 30.93 3.95
N PRO A 42 2.77 32.22 4.29
CA PRO A 42 2.69 32.61 5.68
C PRO A 42 1.41 32.07 6.31
N LEU A 43 1.50 31.60 7.55
CA LEU A 43 0.37 31.05 8.29
C LEU A 43 0.02 31.94 9.47
N LEU A 44 -1.23 31.95 9.90
CA LEU A 44 -1.60 32.58 11.17
C LEU A 44 -1.26 31.65 12.36
N SER A 45 -0.87 32.26 13.47
CA SER A 45 -0.77 31.60 14.76
C SER A 45 -2.13 31.04 15.23
N SER A 46 -2.12 30.20 16.27
CA SER A 46 -3.32 29.57 16.82
C SER A 46 -4.34 30.57 17.36
N ASP A 47 -3.87 31.71 17.86
CA ASP A 47 -4.65 32.85 18.35
C ASP A 47 -5.03 33.85 17.24
N GLY A 48 -4.53 33.67 16.02
CA GLY A 48 -4.85 34.50 14.85
C GLY A 48 -4.18 35.89 14.84
N THR A 49 -3.32 36.20 15.81
CA THR A 49 -2.76 37.55 15.98
C THR A 49 -1.47 37.79 15.20
N THR A 50 -0.69 36.73 14.99
CA THR A 50 0.64 36.81 14.38
C THR A 50 0.74 35.98 13.11
N LEU A 51 1.48 36.51 12.13
CA LEU A 51 1.70 35.90 10.83
C LEU A 51 3.09 35.24 10.82
N LEU A 52 3.09 33.92 10.79
CA LEU A 52 4.25 33.04 10.81
C LEU A 52 4.84 32.93 9.41
N THR A 53 6.02 33.51 9.21
CA THR A 53 6.78 33.46 7.95
C THR A 53 7.94 32.47 8.00
N GLU A 54 8.46 32.18 9.20
CA GLU A 54 9.56 31.23 9.38
C GLU A 54 9.08 29.79 9.24
N LYS A 55 9.84 28.99 8.48
CA LYS A 55 9.54 27.57 8.24
C LYS A 55 9.43 26.76 9.53
N SER A 56 10.28 27.02 10.52
CA SER A 56 10.26 26.35 11.83
C SER A 56 8.95 26.60 12.58
N GLN A 57 8.51 27.85 12.59
CA GLN A 57 7.27 28.28 13.25
C GLN A 57 6.04 27.71 12.54
N ILE A 58 6.05 27.70 11.20
CA ILE A 58 5.01 27.07 10.37
C ILE A 58 4.90 25.58 10.68
N LEU A 59 6.02 24.85 10.73
CA LEU A 59 6.03 23.42 11.05
C LEU A 59 5.52 23.14 12.47
N LYS A 60 5.90 23.97 13.44
CA LYS A 60 5.39 23.87 14.81
C LYS A 60 3.87 24.08 14.86
N ARG A 61 3.35 25.09 14.15
CA ARG A 61 1.91 25.36 14.07
C ARG A 61 1.15 24.21 13.43
N TRP A 62 1.70 23.59 12.38
CA TRP A 62 1.14 22.36 11.80
C TRP A 62 1.08 21.22 12.81
N ALA A 63 2.15 20.98 13.55
CA ALA A 63 2.19 19.93 14.58
C ALA A 63 1.14 20.16 15.66
N GLU A 64 0.96 21.41 16.12
CA GLU A 64 -0.09 21.77 17.08
C GLU A 64 -1.50 21.56 16.50
N HIS A 65 -1.75 22.02 15.27
CA HIS A 65 -3.05 21.86 14.62
C HIS A 65 -3.42 20.38 14.47
N PHE A 66 -2.52 19.56 13.94
CA PHE A 66 -2.77 18.12 13.78
C PHE A 66 -2.89 17.41 15.12
N ARG A 67 -2.15 17.83 16.15
CA ARG A 67 -2.33 17.28 17.50
C ARG A 67 -3.76 17.51 17.99
N ASN A 68 -4.30 18.70 17.83
CA ASN A 68 -5.64 19.05 18.27
C ASN A 68 -6.73 18.33 17.44
N VAL A 69 -6.54 18.24 16.12
CA VAL A 69 -7.50 17.58 15.23
C VAL A 69 -7.52 16.06 15.46
N LEU A 70 -6.36 15.42 15.56
CA LEU A 70 -6.26 13.96 15.61
C LEU A 70 -6.35 13.38 17.02
N ASN A 71 -5.93 14.14 18.04
CA ASN A 71 -5.99 13.70 19.44
C ASN A 71 -7.09 14.43 20.20
N CYS A 72 -8.14 14.89 19.50
CA CYS A 72 -9.32 15.41 20.15
C CYS A 72 -9.90 14.29 21.03
N SER A 73 -9.86 14.47 22.34
CA SER A 73 -10.48 13.53 23.28
C SER A 73 -11.99 13.55 23.04
N SER A 74 -12.50 12.59 22.29
CA SER A 74 -13.94 12.41 22.14
C SER A 74 -14.48 11.82 23.44
N ALA A 75 -14.94 12.68 24.34
CA ALA A 75 -15.84 12.30 25.43
C ALA A 75 -17.20 11.99 24.81
N ILE A 76 -17.34 10.82 24.20
CA ILE A 76 -18.65 10.31 23.80
C ILE A 76 -19.44 10.13 25.09
N SER A 77 -20.57 10.80 25.22
CA SER A 77 -21.42 10.69 26.40
C SER A 77 -21.97 9.27 26.50
N ASP A 78 -21.91 8.65 27.67
CA ASP A 78 -22.52 7.35 27.93
C ASP A 78 -24.02 7.36 27.59
N ALA A 79 -24.70 8.48 27.85
CA ALA A 79 -26.10 8.67 27.47
C ALA A 79 -26.33 8.67 25.94
N ALA A 80 -25.32 9.03 25.14
CA ALA A 80 -25.39 8.90 23.68
C ALA A 80 -25.14 7.45 23.24
N ILE A 81 -24.27 6.71 23.93
CA ILE A 81 -24.02 5.28 23.70
C ILE A 81 -25.28 4.46 24.02
N ASP A 82 -25.94 4.75 25.15
CA ASP A 82 -27.16 4.08 25.59
C ASP A 82 -28.35 4.30 24.65
N ARG A 83 -28.33 5.40 23.89
CA ARG A 83 -29.36 5.73 22.89
C ARG A 83 -29.13 5.05 21.55
N LEU A 84 -27.95 4.48 21.30
CA LEU A 84 -27.66 3.78 20.05
C LEU A 84 -28.35 2.41 20.07
N PRO A 85 -29.16 2.05 19.05
CA PRO A 85 -29.72 0.71 18.96
C PRO A 85 -28.58 -0.29 18.79
N GLN A 86 -28.38 -1.13 19.80
CA GLN A 86 -27.41 -2.22 19.75
C GLN A 86 -27.96 -3.33 18.85
N VAL A 87 -27.25 -3.63 17.77
CA VAL A 87 -27.51 -4.83 16.98
C VAL A 87 -26.90 -6.01 17.73
N ASP A 88 -27.66 -7.11 17.85
CA ASP A 88 -27.17 -8.31 18.52
C ASP A 88 -25.80 -8.72 17.95
N THR A 89 -24.84 -8.94 18.86
CA THR A 89 -23.50 -9.39 18.49
C THR A 89 -23.60 -10.68 17.69
N ASN A 90 -23.12 -10.65 16.44
CA ASN A 90 -23.17 -11.80 15.55
C ASN A 90 -22.10 -12.83 15.94
N ASN A 91 -22.45 -13.70 16.89
CA ASN A 91 -21.58 -14.77 17.38
C ASN A 91 -21.21 -15.81 16.30
N ASP A 92 -21.92 -15.82 15.17
CA ASP A 92 -21.68 -16.73 14.03
C ASP A 92 -20.32 -16.44 13.34
N LEU A 93 -19.73 -15.26 13.56
CA LEU A 93 -18.40 -14.87 13.09
C LEU A 93 -17.25 -15.38 13.97
N GLU A 94 -17.50 -15.66 15.26
CA GLU A 94 -16.51 -16.24 16.17
C GLU A 94 -16.43 -17.77 16.03
N MET A 95 -17.46 -18.38 15.45
CA MET A 95 -17.48 -19.81 15.21
C MET A 95 -16.60 -20.17 14.01
N PRO A 96 -15.72 -21.19 14.12
CA PRO A 96 -14.98 -21.68 12.98
C PRO A 96 -15.95 -22.20 11.89
N PRO A 97 -15.63 -22.01 10.61
CA PRO A 97 -16.52 -22.40 9.53
C PRO A 97 -16.76 -23.91 9.54
N SER A 98 -18.02 -24.31 9.70
CA SER A 98 -18.42 -25.72 9.64
C SER A 98 -18.02 -26.36 8.30
N LEU A 99 -17.66 -27.64 8.32
CA LEU A 99 -17.36 -28.41 7.10
C LEU A 99 -18.39 -28.24 5.96
N PRO A 100 -19.71 -28.32 6.18
CA PRO A 100 -20.69 -28.11 5.11
C PRO A 100 -20.70 -26.67 4.57
N LYS A 101 -20.51 -25.66 5.42
CA LYS A 101 -20.36 -24.25 4.98
C LYS A 101 -19.11 -24.10 4.09
N THR A 102 -17.99 -24.71 4.47
CA THR A 102 -16.72 -24.69 3.71
C THR A 102 -16.84 -25.41 2.38
N ILE A 103 -17.44 -26.61 2.34
CA ILE A 103 -17.65 -27.39 1.11
C ILE A 103 -18.51 -26.60 0.10
N ARG A 104 -19.59 -25.97 0.58
CA ARG A 104 -20.44 -25.12 -0.26
C ARG A 104 -19.67 -23.93 -0.81
N ALA A 105 -18.89 -23.23 0.02
CA ALA A 105 -18.07 -22.11 -0.44
C ALA A 105 -17.00 -22.53 -1.46
N VAL A 106 -16.42 -23.73 -1.32
CA VAL A 106 -15.49 -24.32 -2.31
C VAL A 106 -16.20 -24.59 -3.63
N GLN A 107 -17.40 -25.16 -3.60
CA GLN A 107 -18.18 -25.45 -4.81
C GLN A 107 -18.67 -24.19 -5.53
N GLN A 108 -18.86 -23.08 -4.81
CA GLN A 108 -19.28 -21.79 -5.37
C GLN A 108 -18.11 -20.96 -5.95
N ILE A 109 -16.85 -21.40 -5.78
CA ILE A 109 -15.74 -20.74 -6.47
C ILE A 109 -15.80 -21.08 -7.95
N SER A 110 -16.04 -20.05 -8.75
CA SER A 110 -15.98 -20.12 -10.21
C SER A 110 -14.57 -20.50 -10.70
N SER A 111 -14.46 -21.53 -11.52
CA SER A 111 -13.24 -21.88 -12.26
C SER A 111 -12.93 -20.87 -13.36
N GLY A 112 -11.67 -20.76 -13.79
CA GLY A 112 -11.26 -19.89 -14.90
C GLY A 112 -11.05 -18.43 -14.54
N LYS A 113 -10.94 -18.08 -13.25
CA LYS A 113 -10.50 -16.75 -12.82
C LYS A 113 -8.97 -16.68 -12.80
N ALA A 114 -8.42 -15.50 -13.12
CA ALA A 114 -6.98 -15.27 -13.07
C ALA A 114 -6.45 -15.45 -11.62
N PRO A 115 -5.26 -16.05 -11.43
CA PRO A 115 -4.62 -16.16 -10.13
C PRO A 115 -4.41 -14.80 -9.47
N GLY A 116 -4.45 -14.77 -8.13
CA GLY A 116 -4.11 -13.59 -7.35
C GLY A 116 -2.60 -13.32 -7.34
N TYR A 117 -2.17 -12.39 -6.49
CA TYR A 117 -0.75 -12.09 -6.26
C TYR A 117 0.05 -13.31 -5.73
N ASP A 118 -0.64 -14.24 -5.07
CA ASP A 118 -0.09 -15.52 -4.63
C ASP A 118 0.20 -16.49 -5.79
N ALA A 119 -0.19 -16.13 -7.02
CA ALA A 119 -0.10 -16.94 -8.23
C ALA A 119 -0.78 -18.32 -8.11
N ILE A 120 -1.74 -18.49 -7.20
CA ILE A 120 -2.46 -19.75 -7.01
C ILE A 120 -3.73 -19.74 -7.86
N PRO A 121 -3.81 -20.58 -8.92
CA PRO A 121 -5.01 -20.68 -9.72
C PRO A 121 -6.16 -21.36 -8.95
N PRO A 122 -7.42 -20.92 -9.10
CA PRO A 122 -8.57 -21.48 -8.40
C PRO A 122 -8.77 -22.99 -8.65
N GLU A 123 -8.22 -23.51 -9.74
CA GLU A 123 -8.21 -24.93 -10.10
C GLU A 123 -7.47 -25.78 -9.06
N VAL A 124 -6.36 -25.29 -8.48
CA VAL A 124 -5.57 -26.03 -7.47
C VAL A 124 -6.40 -26.33 -6.22
N ARG A 125 -7.34 -25.44 -5.88
CA ARG A 125 -8.28 -25.63 -4.77
C ARG A 125 -9.42 -26.61 -5.09
N CYS A 126 -9.77 -26.75 -6.37
CA CYS A 126 -10.89 -27.60 -6.84
C CYS A 126 -10.48 -29.05 -7.18
N LEU A 127 -9.19 -29.40 -7.12
CA LEU A 127 -8.65 -30.71 -7.54
C LEU A 127 -9.10 -31.92 -6.68
N ASN A 128 -9.81 -31.73 -5.57
CA ASN A 128 -10.45 -32.84 -4.83
C ASN A 128 -11.74 -33.36 -5.49
N ARG A 129 -12.17 -32.81 -6.65
CA ARG A 129 -13.38 -33.22 -7.37
C ARG A 129 -13.19 -34.43 -8.31
N ILE A 130 -11.95 -34.90 -8.57
CA ILE A 130 -11.66 -35.94 -9.58
C ILE A 130 -11.00 -37.21 -9.00
N LYS A 131 -11.44 -37.72 -7.84
CA LYS A 131 -11.06 -39.08 -7.41
C LYS A 131 -12.22 -39.89 -6.81
N LYS A 132 -13.40 -39.81 -7.40
CA LYS A 132 -14.48 -40.77 -7.11
C LYS A 132 -15.22 -41.23 -8.36
N THR A 133 -14.51 -41.92 -9.25
CA THR A 133 -15.13 -42.80 -10.26
C THR A 133 -14.27 -44.03 -10.54
N ARG A 134 -14.88 -45.19 -10.24
CA ARG A 134 -14.74 -46.54 -10.82
C ARG A 134 -13.37 -47.23 -10.84
N ALA A 135 -13.32 -48.31 -10.05
CA ALA A 135 -12.56 -49.51 -10.35
C ALA A 135 -12.85 -49.99 -11.79
N GLY A 136 -11.79 -50.27 -12.55
CA GLY A 136 -11.86 -50.79 -13.91
C GLY A 136 -10.44 -51.06 -14.44
N SER A 137 -10.14 -52.32 -14.66
CA SER A 137 -8.88 -52.91 -15.10
C SER A 137 -8.28 -52.33 -16.39
N GLY A 138 -6.94 -52.28 -16.49
CA GLY A 138 -6.25 -52.13 -17.77
C GLY A 138 -4.74 -51.95 -17.64
N ARG A 139 -3.97 -52.71 -18.42
CA ARG A 139 -2.52 -52.96 -18.33
C ARG A 139 -1.61 -51.84 -18.87
N SER A 140 -0.35 -51.96 -18.41
CA SER A 140 0.95 -51.76 -19.09
C SER A 140 1.43 -50.36 -19.45
N GLY A 141 2.65 -50.06 -18.99
CA GLY A 141 3.52 -49.03 -19.54
C GLY A 141 4.56 -48.53 -18.55
N CYS A 142 5.62 -49.31 -18.32
CA CYS A 142 6.80 -48.85 -17.60
C CYS A 142 7.47 -47.70 -18.36
N GLY A 143 7.60 -46.54 -17.71
CA GLY A 143 8.42 -45.42 -18.14
C GLY A 143 9.03 -44.76 -16.91
N SER A 144 10.19 -45.24 -16.50
CA SER A 144 10.98 -44.67 -15.41
C SER A 144 11.49 -43.28 -15.80
N ALA A 145 10.86 -42.22 -15.30
CA ALA A 145 11.48 -40.90 -15.20
C ALA A 145 11.56 -40.53 -13.72
N LYS A 146 12.72 -40.82 -13.11
CA LYS A 146 13.08 -40.28 -11.80
C LYS A 146 13.29 -38.78 -11.97
N VAL A 147 12.37 -37.97 -11.44
CA VAL A 147 12.67 -36.55 -11.17
C VAL A 147 12.92 -36.43 -9.68
N SER A 148 14.20 -36.47 -9.30
CA SER A 148 14.64 -36.11 -7.95
C SER A 148 14.37 -34.63 -7.73
N VAL A 149 13.36 -34.32 -6.91
CA VAL A 149 13.20 -32.98 -6.34
C VAL A 149 14.09 -32.92 -5.12
N LEU A 150 15.23 -32.23 -5.26
CA LEU A 150 16.13 -31.92 -4.16
C LEU A 150 15.45 -30.86 -3.27
N LEU A 151 14.82 -31.30 -2.19
CA LEU A 151 14.40 -30.42 -1.09
C LEU A 151 15.65 -29.96 -0.35
N HIS A 152 16.05 -28.70 -0.55
CA HIS A 152 16.87 -27.99 0.42
C HIS A 152 15.96 -27.13 1.28
N LEU A 153 15.59 -27.68 2.45
CA LEU A 153 15.08 -26.87 3.55
C LEU A 153 16.25 -26.05 4.12
N SER A 154 16.05 -24.75 4.26
CA SER A 154 16.77 -23.96 5.25
C SER A 154 15.75 -23.20 6.10
N PRO A 155 15.66 -23.47 7.41
CA PRO A 155 14.77 -22.80 8.34
C PRO A 155 15.43 -21.59 9.00
N ALA A 156 14.59 -20.73 9.57
CA ALA A 156 14.89 -19.62 10.48
C ALA A 156 15.11 -18.24 9.85
N ARG A 157 14.09 -17.39 9.97
CA ARG A 157 14.13 -16.30 10.97
C ARG A 157 12.71 -15.82 11.29
N ARG A 158 12.34 -16.08 12.53
CA ARG A 158 11.20 -15.51 13.25
C ARG A 158 11.71 -14.17 13.79
N THR A 159 11.13 -13.05 13.36
CA THR A 159 11.31 -11.76 14.03
C THR A 159 9.96 -11.11 14.19
N SER A 160 9.54 -11.06 15.46
CA SER A 160 8.48 -10.26 16.02
C SER A 160 8.62 -8.79 15.62
N PHE A 161 7.53 -8.18 15.17
CA PHE A 161 7.41 -6.74 15.05
C PHE A 161 6.79 -6.23 16.36
N SER A 162 7.61 -5.64 17.23
CA SER A 162 7.14 -4.83 18.35
C SER A 162 7.39 -3.35 18.05
N VAL A 163 6.43 -2.54 18.49
CA VAL A 163 6.36 -1.08 18.48
C VAL A 163 7.71 -0.41 18.74
N LEU A 164 8.20 0.35 17.74
CA LEU A 164 9.06 1.55 17.79
C LEU A 164 9.78 1.67 16.43
N ASP A 165 9.15 2.30 15.44
CA ASP A 165 9.86 2.66 14.21
C ASP A 165 9.29 3.94 13.56
N LEU A 166 9.62 5.08 14.16
CA LEU A 166 9.42 6.42 13.60
C LEU A 166 10.71 7.23 13.65
N THR A 167 11.81 6.63 13.17
CA THR A 167 13.11 7.29 13.06
C THR A 167 13.84 7.01 11.73
N PRO A 168 13.24 7.29 10.57
CA PRO A 168 14.06 7.61 9.40
C PRO A 168 13.68 8.89 8.64
N LEU A 169 12.80 9.75 9.18
CA LEU A 169 12.43 11.01 8.52
C LEU A 169 13.36 12.20 8.83
N LEU A 170 14.24 12.10 9.82
CA LEU A 170 15.19 13.19 10.16
C LEU A 170 16.53 13.09 9.41
N THR A 171 16.93 11.90 8.94
CA THR A 171 18.24 11.70 8.30
C THR A 171 18.26 12.10 6.82
N TRP A 172 17.10 12.19 6.16
CA TRP A 172 17.02 12.66 4.77
C TRP A 172 17.15 14.18 4.62
N SER A 173 17.02 14.96 5.71
CA SER A 173 17.17 16.41 5.65
C SER A 173 18.62 16.87 5.81
N LEU A 174 19.45 16.19 6.61
CA LEU A 174 20.84 16.62 6.85
C LEU A 174 21.85 16.21 5.76
N ARG A 175 21.50 15.32 4.83
CA ARG A 175 22.43 14.91 3.74
C ARG A 175 22.35 15.78 2.48
N ARG A 176 21.63 16.91 2.52
CA ARG A 176 21.56 17.83 1.38
C ARG A 176 22.36 19.12 1.56
N ASP A 177 22.96 19.32 2.73
CA ASP A 177 23.69 20.55 3.09
C ASP A 177 25.21 20.44 2.83
N GLY A 178 25.68 19.42 2.10
CA GLY A 178 27.10 19.06 2.02
C GLY A 178 27.77 19.13 0.64
N GLN A 179 27.21 19.80 -0.37
CA GLN A 179 27.98 20.16 -1.57
C GLN A 179 27.54 21.50 -2.16
N GLN A 180 28.19 22.55 -1.66
CA GLN A 180 28.33 23.82 -2.36
C GLN A 180 29.72 24.35 -2.01
N GLU A 181 30.72 23.91 -2.77
CA GLU A 181 31.99 24.62 -2.90
C GLU A 181 32.43 24.56 -4.37
N ILE A 182 32.72 25.76 -4.88
CA ILE A 182 33.18 26.20 -6.21
C ILE A 182 32.13 26.25 -7.32
#